data_AF-A0A376RFQ8-F1
#
_entry.id   AF-A0A376RFQ8-F1
#
_cell.length_a   1.000
_cell.length_b   1.000
_cell.length_c   1.000
_cell.angle_alpha   90.00
_cell.angle_beta   90.00
_cell.angle_gamma   90.00
#
_symmetry.space_group_name_H-M   'P 1'
#
loop_
_entity.id
_entity.type
_entity.pdbx_description
1 polymer ?
#
loop_
_entity_poly.entity_id
_entity_poly.type
_entity_poly.pdbx_seq_one_letter_code
_entity_poly.pdbx_strand_id
1 'polypeptide(L)'
;MVLKPASQTPFSALALAELAIRAGIPAGVFNVVTGSAGAVGNELTSNPLVRKLSFTGSTEIGRQLMEQCAKDIKKVSLELGGNAPFIVFDDADLDKAVEGALASKFRNAGQTCVCANRLYVQDGVYDRFAEKLQQAVSKLHIGDGLDKGVTIGPLIDEKAVAKVEEHIADALEKGARGLRR
;
A
#
# COMPACT_ATOMS: atom_id res chain seq x y z
N MET A 1 -6.98 19.49 12.94
CA MET A 1 -6.08 18.58 12.21
C MET A 1 -5.65 19.26 10.92
N VAL A 2 -4.37 19.13 10.56
CA VAL A 2 -3.84 19.57 9.26
C VAL A 2 -3.37 18.32 8.50
N LEU A 3 -4.02 18.01 7.39
CA LEU A 3 -3.79 16.81 6.59
C LEU A 3 -3.01 17.19 5.32
N LYS A 4 -1.90 16.50 5.07
CA LYS A 4 -1.19 16.55 3.79
C LYS A 4 -1.36 15.22 3.05
N PRO A 5 -2.16 15.16 1.96
CA PRO A 5 -2.30 13.94 1.18
C PRO A 5 -1.05 13.66 0.34
N ALA A 6 -1.00 12.45 -0.25
CA ALA A 6 0.02 12.13 -1.25
C ALA A 6 -0.15 13.02 -2.49
N SER A 7 0.96 13.36 -3.13
CA SER A 7 0.93 14.20 -4.34
C SER A 7 0.28 13.50 -5.53
N GLN A 8 0.33 12.16 -5.56
CA GLN A 8 -0.32 11.34 -6.59
C GLN A 8 -1.85 11.28 -6.46
N THR A 9 -2.40 11.47 -5.25
CA THR A 9 -3.84 11.24 -4.98
C THR A 9 -4.50 12.33 -4.10
N PRO A 10 -4.31 13.63 -4.39
CA PRO A 10 -4.81 14.69 -3.51
C PRO A 10 -6.33 14.88 -3.57
N PHE A 11 -6.97 14.54 -4.69
CA PHE A 11 -8.33 14.97 -4.99
C PHE A 11 -9.40 14.39 -4.05
N SER A 12 -9.28 13.13 -3.63
CA SER A 12 -10.22 12.55 -2.67
C SER A 12 -10.15 13.24 -1.31
N ALA A 13 -8.96 13.64 -0.86
CA ALA A 13 -8.80 14.40 0.39
C ALA A 13 -9.42 15.80 0.29
N LEU A 14 -9.28 16.46 -0.86
CA LEU A 14 -9.91 17.76 -1.11
C LEU A 14 -11.45 17.65 -1.17
N ALA A 15 -11.98 16.61 -1.80
CA ALA A 15 -13.42 16.34 -1.81
C ALA A 15 -13.96 16.08 -0.40
N LEU A 16 -13.23 15.34 0.44
CA LEU A 16 -13.59 15.16 1.85
C LEU A 16 -13.55 16.48 2.65
N ALA A 17 -12.62 17.38 2.33
CA ALA A 17 -12.56 18.71 2.95
C ALA A 17 -13.80 19.55 2.60
N GLU A 18 -14.25 19.51 1.35
CA GLU A 18 -15.49 20.16 0.91
C GLU A 18 -16.71 19.59 1.65
N LEU A 19 -16.80 18.26 1.77
CA LEU A 19 -17.88 17.61 2.52
C LEU A 19 -17.85 17.95 4.02
N ALA A 20 -16.66 18.09 4.61
CA ALA A 20 -16.50 18.54 5.99
C ALA A 20 -17.06 19.96 6.21
N ILE A 21 -16.82 20.88 5.26
CA ILE A 21 -17.39 22.24 5.31
C ILE A 21 -18.92 22.16 5.25
N ARG A 22 -19.48 21.40 4.30
CA ARG A 22 -20.94 21.23 4.16
C ARG A 22 -21.58 20.58 5.38
N ALA A 23 -20.86 19.70 6.08
CA ALA A 23 -21.29 19.08 7.32
C ALA A 23 -21.25 20.03 8.53
N GLY A 24 -20.74 21.26 8.36
CA GLY A 24 -20.68 22.26 9.43
C GLY A 24 -19.45 22.16 10.33
N ILE A 25 -18.37 21.49 9.89
CA ILE A 25 -17.10 21.51 10.65
C ILE A 25 -16.59 22.97 10.69
N PRO A 26 -16.34 23.54 11.89
CA PRO A 26 -15.90 24.93 11.99
C PRO A 26 -14.57 25.19 11.27
N ALA A 27 -14.40 26.42 10.77
CA ALA A 27 -13.17 26.84 10.09
C ALA A 27 -11.93 26.58 10.96
N GLY A 28 -10.88 26.03 10.36
CA GLY A 28 -9.62 25.72 11.04
C GLY A 28 -9.60 24.38 11.79
N VAL A 29 -10.74 23.72 12.02
CA VAL A 29 -10.78 22.41 12.71
C VAL A 29 -10.20 21.29 11.83
N PHE A 30 -10.51 21.29 10.53
CA PHE A 30 -9.92 20.38 9.55
C PHE A 30 -9.40 21.18 8.35
N ASN A 31 -8.10 21.04 8.06
CA ASN A 31 -7.44 21.73 6.96
C ASN A 31 -6.72 20.69 6.12
N VAL A 32 -6.84 20.80 4.79
CA VAL A 32 -6.09 19.98 3.84
C VAL A 32 -5.10 20.87 3.11
N VAL A 33 -3.82 20.52 3.17
CA VAL A 33 -2.74 21.26 2.52
C VAL A 33 -2.03 20.37 1.51
N THR A 34 -1.98 20.79 0.26
CA THR A 34 -1.23 20.11 -0.80
C THR A 34 0.11 20.82 -1.02
N GLY A 35 1.14 20.07 -1.41
CA GLY A 35 2.47 20.64 -1.63
C GLY A 35 3.59 19.62 -1.47
N SER A 36 4.82 20.13 -1.49
CA SER A 36 6.03 19.32 -1.31
C SER A 36 5.98 18.53 0.00
N ALA A 37 6.28 17.23 -0.06
CA ALA A 37 6.33 16.37 1.11
C ALA A 37 7.36 16.86 2.13
N GLY A 38 8.55 17.26 1.67
CA GLY A 38 9.62 17.75 2.54
C GLY A 38 9.27 19.08 3.19
N ALA A 39 8.77 20.05 2.40
CA ALA A 39 8.45 21.38 2.94
C ALA A 39 7.33 21.31 3.99
N VAL A 40 6.22 20.65 3.67
CA VAL A 40 5.07 20.52 4.59
C VAL A 40 5.41 19.61 5.77
N GLY A 41 6.12 18.50 5.53
CA GLY A 41 6.52 17.58 6.59
C GLY A 41 7.46 18.23 7.61
N ASN A 42 8.43 19.02 7.14
CA ASN A 42 9.36 19.74 8.01
C ASN A 42 8.63 20.78 8.86
N GLU A 43 7.71 21.56 8.29
CA GLU A 43 6.91 22.52 9.05
C GLU A 43 6.04 21.81 10.10
N LEU A 44 5.34 20.74 9.74
CA LEU A 44 4.48 19.99 10.68
C LEU A 44 5.28 19.33 11.81
N THR A 45 6.53 18.95 11.57
CA THR A 45 7.39 18.29 12.57
C THR A 45 8.21 19.26 13.42
N SER A 46 8.47 20.50 12.97
CA SER A 46 9.20 21.52 13.73
C SER A 46 8.30 22.55 14.41
N ASN A 47 7.06 22.73 13.95
CA ASN A 47 6.18 23.76 14.50
C ASN A 47 5.71 23.38 15.92
N PRO A 48 5.97 24.19 16.95
CA PRO A 48 5.67 23.86 18.35
C PRO A 48 4.15 23.77 18.64
N LEU A 49 3.29 24.32 17.78
CA LEU A 49 1.83 24.21 17.90
C LEU A 49 1.33 22.80 17.55
N VAL A 50 2.07 22.05 16.73
CA VAL A 50 1.75 20.65 16.42
C VAL A 50 2.25 19.76 17.54
N ARG A 51 1.34 19.11 18.27
CA ARG A 51 1.68 18.24 19.42
C ARG A 51 1.64 16.73 19.11
N LYS A 52 1.06 16.36 17.96
CA LYS A 52 0.85 14.98 17.53
C LYS A 52 1.06 14.88 16.02
N LEU A 53 1.89 13.92 15.61
CA LEU A 53 2.00 13.48 14.22
C LEU A 53 1.38 12.08 14.06
N SER A 54 0.69 11.86 12.95
CA SER A 54 0.27 10.54 12.47
C SER A 54 0.69 10.42 11.02
N PHE A 55 1.40 9.34 10.69
CA PHE A 55 1.94 9.13 9.35
C PHE A 55 1.71 7.69 8.90
N THR A 56 1.32 7.56 7.63
CA THR A 56 1.25 6.27 6.93
C THR A 56 2.05 6.38 5.65
N GLY A 57 3.03 5.50 5.45
CA GLY A 57 3.93 5.55 4.29
C GLY A 57 5.16 4.67 4.43
N SER A 58 6.27 5.06 3.81
CA SER A 58 7.49 4.25 3.83
C SER A 58 8.18 4.28 5.20
N THR A 59 8.81 3.16 5.56
CA THR A 59 9.55 3.03 6.83
C THR A 59 10.69 4.04 6.94
N GLU A 60 11.36 4.35 5.83
CA GLU A 60 12.43 5.34 5.75
C GLU A 60 11.95 6.73 6.18
N ILE A 61 10.85 7.21 5.58
CA ILE A 61 10.28 8.52 5.93
C ILE A 61 9.72 8.51 7.35
N GLY A 62 9.11 7.40 7.81
CA GLY A 62 8.64 7.27 9.18
C GLY A 62 9.74 7.48 10.23
N ARG A 63 10.94 6.95 9.99
CA ARG A 63 12.12 7.17 10.86
C ARG A 63 12.54 8.63 10.87
N GLN A 64 12.64 9.26 9.70
CA GLN A 64 12.99 10.67 9.58
C GLN A 64 11.98 11.56 10.33
N LEU A 65 10.68 11.31 10.16
CA LEU A 65 9.63 12.07 10.83
C LEU A 65 9.67 11.90 12.35
N MET A 66 9.97 10.69 12.84
CA MET A 66 10.13 10.41 14.27
C MET A 66 11.32 11.17 14.86
N GLU A 67 12.45 11.18 14.15
CA GLU A 67 13.64 11.94 14.54
C GLU A 67 13.36 13.45 14.61
N GLN A 68 12.70 14.00 13.58
CA GLN A 68 12.31 15.42 13.56
C GLN A 68 11.37 15.77 14.72
N CYS A 69 10.39 14.91 15.01
CA CYS A 69 9.43 15.09 16.10
C CYS A 69 10.05 15.03 17.50
N ALA A 70 11.25 14.44 17.65
CA ALA A 70 11.92 14.29 18.93
C ALA A 70 12.34 15.64 19.55
N LYS A 71 12.58 16.68 18.72
CA LYS A 71 12.98 18.01 19.19
C LYS A 71 11.97 18.65 20.15
N ASP A 72 10.68 18.40 19.92
CA ASP A 72 9.58 18.93 20.74
C ASP A 72 8.82 17.83 21.50
N ILE A 73 9.35 16.60 21.54
CA ILE A 73 8.72 15.44 22.19
C ILE A 73 7.26 15.25 21.71
N LYS A 74 7.03 15.37 20.40
CA LYS A 74 5.68 15.20 19.83
C LYS A 74 5.25 13.74 19.94
N LYS A 75 3.96 13.49 20.19
CA LYS A 75 3.41 12.13 20.09
C LYS A 75 3.45 11.68 18.62
N VAL A 76 3.86 10.44 18.34
CA VAL A 76 3.95 9.92 16.96
C VAL A 76 3.16 8.61 16.83
N SER A 77 2.47 8.43 15.71
CA SER A 77 1.85 7.16 15.29
C SER A 77 2.33 6.89 13.87
N LEU A 78 2.84 5.69 13.62
CA LEU A 78 3.49 5.34 12.36
C LEU A 78 2.93 4.01 11.85
N GLU A 79 2.33 4.04 10.67
CA GLU A 79 1.92 2.86 9.93
C GLU A 79 2.83 2.73 8.70
N LEU A 80 3.73 1.74 8.71
CA LEU A 80 4.89 1.72 7.81
C LEU A 80 4.86 0.53 6.85
N GLY A 81 6.01 0.24 6.21
CA GLY A 81 6.13 -0.89 5.29
C GLY A 81 6.04 -2.24 6.01
N GLY A 82 5.30 -3.18 5.41
CA GLY A 82 5.24 -4.58 5.82
C GLY A 82 5.99 -5.52 4.86
N ASN A 83 6.13 -6.78 5.28
CA ASN A 83 6.61 -7.89 4.45
C ASN A 83 5.82 -9.16 4.80
N ALA A 84 4.50 -9.09 4.64
CA ALA A 84 3.55 -10.05 5.19
C ALA A 84 3.74 -11.45 4.59
N PRO A 85 3.99 -12.48 5.41
CA PRO A 85 3.92 -13.87 4.97
C PRO A 85 2.45 -14.32 4.89
N PHE A 86 2.13 -15.08 3.86
CA PHE A 86 0.89 -15.86 3.73
C PHE A 86 1.30 -17.33 3.73
N ILE A 87 0.77 -18.14 4.66
CA ILE A 87 1.27 -19.49 4.92
C ILE A 87 0.16 -20.51 4.65
N VAL A 88 0.45 -21.50 3.81
CA VAL A 88 -0.46 -22.60 3.44
C VAL A 88 0.17 -23.91 3.86
N PHE A 89 -0.48 -24.60 4.80
CA PHE A 89 -0.10 -25.94 5.25
C PHE A 89 -0.80 -27.03 4.42
N ASP A 90 -0.32 -28.26 4.52
CA ASP A 90 -0.83 -29.42 3.75
C ASP A 90 -2.31 -29.72 4.06
N ASP A 91 -2.77 -29.38 5.27
CA ASP A 91 -4.15 -29.58 5.73
C ASP A 91 -5.09 -28.39 5.42
N ALA A 92 -4.59 -27.38 4.71
CA ALA A 92 -5.39 -26.24 4.30
C ALA A 92 -6.42 -26.63 3.23
N ASP A 93 -7.59 -26.00 3.30
CA ASP A 93 -8.52 -25.95 2.18
C ASP A 93 -7.90 -25.11 1.05
N LEU A 94 -7.35 -25.80 0.03
CA LEU A 94 -6.55 -25.15 -1.02
C LEU A 94 -7.36 -24.17 -1.87
N ASP A 95 -8.65 -24.41 -2.08
CA ASP A 95 -9.49 -23.49 -2.86
C ASP A 95 -9.67 -22.17 -2.09
N LYS A 96 -9.97 -22.25 -0.79
CA LYS A 96 -10.03 -21.06 0.08
C LYS A 96 -8.68 -20.38 0.24
N ALA A 97 -7.59 -21.14 0.30
CA ALA A 97 -6.24 -20.58 0.38
C ALA A 97 -5.91 -19.76 -0.87
N VAL A 98 -6.30 -20.24 -2.07
CA VAL A 98 -6.12 -19.50 -3.33
C VAL A 98 -6.99 -18.26 -3.39
N GLU A 99 -8.25 -18.34 -2.96
CA GLU A 99 -9.11 -17.15 -2.84
C GLU A 99 -8.51 -16.10 -1.89
N GLY A 100 -8.03 -16.53 -0.73
CA GLY A 100 -7.35 -15.67 0.24
C GLY A 100 -6.05 -15.06 -0.32
N ALA A 101 -5.28 -15.84 -1.07
CA ALA A 101 -4.08 -15.37 -1.75
C ALA A 101 -4.43 -14.32 -2.81
N LEU A 102 -5.46 -14.53 -3.63
CA LEU A 102 -5.92 -13.54 -4.61
C LEU A 102 -6.34 -12.23 -3.93
N ALA A 103 -7.20 -12.34 -2.92
CA ALA A 103 -7.79 -11.21 -2.23
C ALA A 103 -6.77 -10.38 -1.42
N SER A 104 -5.66 -11.01 -0.99
CA SER A 104 -4.59 -10.35 -0.22
C SER A 104 -3.41 -9.90 -1.10
N LYS A 105 -3.15 -10.55 -2.24
CA LYS A 105 -2.02 -10.20 -3.12
C LYS A 105 -2.38 -9.23 -4.23
N PHE A 106 -3.55 -9.36 -4.85
CA PHE A 106 -3.88 -8.64 -6.09
C PHE A 106 -4.88 -7.49 -5.91
N ARG A 107 -5.55 -7.40 -4.76
CA ARG A 107 -6.37 -6.23 -4.40
C ARG A 107 -5.53 -4.95 -4.48
N ASN A 108 -6.09 -3.89 -5.07
CA ASN A 108 -5.39 -2.63 -5.32
C ASN A 108 -4.08 -2.80 -6.13
N ALA A 109 -4.04 -3.79 -7.02
CA ALA A 109 -2.83 -4.19 -7.74
C ALA A 109 -1.62 -4.50 -6.83
N GLY A 110 -1.88 -4.98 -5.60
CA GLY A 110 -0.84 -5.27 -4.62
C GLY A 110 -0.30 -4.04 -3.86
N GLN A 111 -0.88 -2.86 -4.09
CA GLN A 111 -0.43 -1.60 -3.51
C GLN A 111 -1.11 -1.32 -2.16
N THR A 112 -1.08 -2.29 -1.24
CA THR A 112 -1.49 -2.09 0.15
C THR A 112 -0.40 -2.56 1.11
N CYS A 113 -0.24 -1.89 2.25
CA CYS A 113 0.81 -2.22 3.23
C CYS A 113 0.67 -3.63 3.83
N VAL A 114 -0.54 -4.19 3.82
CA VAL A 114 -0.88 -5.51 4.36
C VAL A 114 -0.92 -6.61 3.28
N CYS A 115 -0.60 -6.28 2.02
CA CYS A 115 -0.61 -7.28 0.96
C CYS A 115 0.38 -8.41 1.26
N ALA A 116 -0.02 -9.64 0.90
CA ALA A 116 0.87 -10.79 0.97
C ALA A 116 2.12 -10.49 0.13
N ASN A 117 3.29 -10.45 0.76
CA ASN A 117 4.54 -10.20 0.04
C ASN A 117 5.26 -11.51 -0.28
N ARG A 118 5.12 -12.51 0.59
CA ARG A 118 5.72 -13.84 0.46
C ARG A 118 4.64 -14.90 0.71
N LEU A 119 4.43 -15.79 -0.25
CA LEU A 119 3.52 -16.93 -0.11
C LEU A 119 4.38 -18.16 0.18
N TYR A 120 4.26 -18.69 1.40
CA TYR A 120 4.88 -19.92 1.84
C TYR A 120 3.86 -21.05 1.73
N VAL A 121 4.21 -22.09 1.00
CA VAL A 121 3.34 -23.25 0.77
C VAL A 121 4.11 -24.49 1.14
N GLN A 122 3.50 -25.35 1.96
CA GLN A 122 4.10 -26.61 2.38
C GLN A 122 4.27 -27.54 1.17
N ASP A 123 5.40 -28.27 1.16
CA ASP A 123 5.89 -29.03 0.01
C ASP A 123 4.84 -30.00 -0.56
N GLY A 124 4.07 -30.68 0.30
CA GLY A 124 3.05 -31.66 -0.10
C GLY A 124 1.89 -31.08 -0.92
N VAL A 125 1.67 -29.77 -0.86
CA VAL A 125 0.60 -29.08 -1.61
C VAL A 125 1.11 -27.98 -2.54
N TYR A 126 2.42 -27.79 -2.66
CA TYR A 126 3.03 -26.68 -3.41
C TYR A 126 2.55 -26.62 -4.87
N ASP A 127 2.74 -27.69 -5.64
CA ASP A 127 2.42 -27.70 -7.07
C ASP A 127 0.93 -27.49 -7.33
N ARG A 128 0.08 -28.13 -6.52
CA ARG A 128 -1.39 -28.03 -6.63
C ARG A 128 -1.87 -26.61 -6.32
N PHE A 129 -1.29 -25.97 -5.32
CA PHE A 129 -1.59 -24.58 -4.99
C PHE A 129 -1.10 -23.63 -6.09
N ALA A 130 0.12 -23.82 -6.58
CA ALA A 130 0.71 -22.99 -7.64
C ALA A 130 -0.11 -23.04 -8.93
N GLU A 131 -0.55 -24.23 -9.36
CA GLU A 131 -1.41 -24.42 -10.53
C GLU A 131 -2.76 -23.71 -10.35
N LYS A 132 -3.44 -23.93 -9.22
CA LYS A 132 -4.73 -23.27 -8.94
C LYS A 132 -4.60 -21.75 -8.89
N LEU A 133 -3.54 -21.23 -8.26
CA LEU A 133 -3.28 -19.80 -8.20
C LEU A 133 -3.03 -19.23 -9.59
N GLN A 134 -2.24 -19.90 -10.44
CA GLN A 134 -1.98 -19.50 -11.82
C GLN A 134 -3.29 -19.41 -12.63
N GLN A 135 -4.16 -20.42 -12.52
CA GLN A 135 -5.48 -20.44 -13.18
C GLN A 135 -6.42 -19.33 -12.66
N ALA A 136 -6.29 -18.96 -11.38
CA ALA A 136 -7.10 -17.90 -10.79
C ALA A 136 -6.58 -16.51 -11.23
N VAL A 137 -5.26 -16.33 -11.28
CA VAL A 137 -4.61 -15.09 -11.76
C VAL A 137 -4.85 -14.85 -13.25
N SER A 138 -4.93 -15.89 -14.08
CA SER A 138 -5.20 -15.73 -15.53
C SER A 138 -6.60 -15.18 -15.83
N LYS A 139 -7.53 -15.26 -14.88
CA LYS A 139 -8.89 -14.71 -14.98
C LYS A 139 -8.98 -13.23 -14.57
N LEU A 140 -7.90 -12.64 -14.08
CA LEU A 140 -7.89 -11.22 -13.72
C LEU A 140 -7.90 -10.37 -15.00
N HIS A 141 -8.82 -9.42 -15.06
CA HIS A 141 -8.93 -8.44 -16.13
C HIS A 141 -8.21 -7.15 -15.74
N ILE A 142 -7.23 -6.78 -16.56
CA ILE A 142 -6.44 -5.55 -16.40
C ILE A 142 -7.00 -4.49 -17.35
N GLY A 143 -7.18 -3.26 -16.87
CA GLY A 143 -7.71 -2.17 -17.69
C GLY A 143 -7.89 -0.86 -16.92
N ASP A 144 -8.66 0.05 -17.49
CA ASP A 144 -9.06 1.29 -16.83
C ASP A 144 -10.00 0.97 -15.65
N GLY A 145 -9.75 1.58 -14.49
CA GLY A 145 -10.56 1.34 -13.29
C GLY A 145 -12.01 1.81 -13.39
N LEU A 146 -12.36 2.60 -14.42
CA LEU A 146 -13.74 3.02 -14.69
C LEU A 146 -14.51 2.02 -15.57
N ASP A 147 -13.82 1.09 -16.21
CA ASP A 147 -14.45 0.12 -17.12
C ASP A 147 -15.08 -1.05 -16.35
N LYS A 148 -16.27 -1.46 -16.79
CA LYS A 148 -16.99 -2.59 -16.18
C LYS A 148 -16.20 -3.88 -16.36
N GLY A 149 -16.03 -4.62 -15.25
CA GLY A 149 -15.39 -5.93 -15.25
C GLY A 149 -13.86 -5.89 -15.17
N VAL A 150 -13.24 -4.71 -15.12
CA VAL A 150 -11.83 -4.56 -14.74
C VAL A 150 -11.66 -4.92 -13.26
N THR A 151 -10.69 -5.79 -12.99
CA THR A 151 -10.38 -6.27 -11.63
C THR A 151 -9.04 -5.75 -11.12
N ILE A 152 -8.16 -5.32 -12.04
CA ILE A 152 -6.82 -4.81 -11.75
C ILE A 152 -6.60 -3.53 -12.56
N GLY A 153 -6.39 -2.42 -11.87
CA GLY A 153 -5.99 -1.15 -12.47
C GLY A 153 -4.47 -1.05 -12.65
N PRO A 154 -3.97 0.09 -13.18
CA PRO A 154 -2.54 0.33 -13.29
C PRO A 154 -1.88 0.48 -11.91
N LEU A 155 -0.56 0.33 -11.86
CA LEU A 155 0.23 0.83 -10.74
C LEU A 155 0.22 2.37 -10.74
N ILE A 156 0.51 2.96 -9.57
CA ILE A 156 0.31 4.40 -9.36
C ILE A 156 1.26 5.28 -10.19
N ASP A 157 2.48 4.81 -10.45
CA ASP A 157 3.49 5.51 -11.25
C ASP A 157 4.55 4.54 -11.80
N GLU A 158 5.39 5.04 -12.71
CA GLU A 158 6.48 4.28 -13.34
C GLU A 158 7.53 3.77 -12.34
N LYS A 159 7.70 4.44 -11.19
CA LYS A 159 8.64 3.96 -10.17
C LYS A 159 8.13 2.69 -9.51
N ALA A 160 6.82 2.58 -9.30
CA ALA A 160 6.20 1.35 -8.83
C ALA A 160 6.36 0.22 -9.85
N VAL A 161 6.23 0.51 -11.16
CA VAL A 161 6.48 -0.47 -12.23
C VAL A 161 7.93 -0.95 -12.20
N ALA A 162 8.89 -0.03 -12.27
CA ALA A 162 10.31 -0.36 -12.28
C ALA A 162 10.74 -1.22 -11.08
N LYS A 163 10.19 -0.95 -9.89
CA LYS A 163 10.46 -1.75 -8.69
C LYS A 163 9.92 -3.18 -8.79
N VAL A 164 8.74 -3.36 -9.38
CA VAL A 164 8.17 -4.70 -9.60
C VAL A 164 9.01 -5.47 -10.62
N GLU A 165 9.43 -4.81 -11.70
CA GLU A 165 10.32 -5.39 -12.70
C GLU A 165 11.68 -5.80 -12.12
N GLU A 166 12.28 -4.96 -11.26
CA GLU A 166 13.51 -5.27 -10.53
C GLU A 166 13.36 -6.54 -9.70
N HIS A 167 12.28 -6.68 -8.94
CA HIS A 167 12.02 -7.88 -8.14
C HIS A 167 11.83 -9.13 -9.01
N ILE A 168 11.16 -9.01 -10.17
CA ILE A 168 10.98 -10.13 -11.11
C ILE A 168 12.35 -10.55 -11.66
N ALA A 169 13.15 -9.60 -12.12
CA ALA A 169 14.48 -9.86 -12.67
C ALA A 169 15.40 -10.53 -11.64
N ASP A 170 15.47 -9.99 -10.42
CA ASP A 170 16.27 -10.54 -9.32
C ASP A 170 15.87 -11.99 -8.98
N ALA A 171 14.56 -12.28 -8.90
CA ALA A 171 14.08 -13.62 -8.62
C ALA A 171 14.46 -14.61 -9.73
N LEU A 172 14.30 -14.22 -11.00
CA LEU A 172 14.65 -15.06 -12.15
C LEU A 172 16.16 -15.31 -12.23
N GLU A 173 17.00 -14.30 -12.00
CA GLU A 173 18.46 -14.43 -11.95
C GLU A 173 18.91 -15.43 -10.88
N LYS A 174 18.19 -15.46 -9.75
CA LYS A 174 18.45 -16.38 -8.62
C LYS A 174 17.78 -17.75 -8.77
N GLY A 175 17.23 -18.07 -9.95
CA GLY A 175 16.72 -19.41 -10.29
C GLY A 175 15.23 -19.64 -10.03
N ALA A 176 14.47 -18.61 -9.65
CA ALA A 176 13.02 -18.71 -9.67
C ALA A 176 12.49 -18.87 -11.11
N ARG A 177 11.28 -19.41 -11.24
CA ARG A 177 10.63 -19.60 -12.54
C ARG A 177 9.31 -18.84 -12.58
N GLY A 178 9.09 -18.09 -13.64
CA GLY A 178 7.78 -17.51 -13.92
C GLY A 178 6.79 -18.61 -14.24
N LEU A 179 5.68 -18.67 -13.49
CA LEU A 179 4.58 -19.59 -13.80
C LEU A 179 3.77 -19.12 -15.01
N ARG A 180 3.84 -17.83 -15.38
CA ARG A 180 3.20 -17.26 -16.57
C ARG A 180 4.26 -16.58 -17.42
N ARG A 181 4.17 -16.73 -18.75
CA ARG A 181 4.83 -15.83 -19.71
C ARG A 181 3.88 -14.68 -20.02
#